data_AF-A0A1Y3M879-F1
#
_entry.id   AF-A0A1Y3M879-F1
#
_cell.length_a   1.000
_cell.length_b   1.000
_cell.length_c   1.000
_cell.angle_alpha   90.00
_cell.angle_beta   90.00
_cell.angle_gamma   90.00
#
_symmetry.space_group_name_H-M   'P 1'
#
loop_
_entity.id
_entity.type
_entity.pdbx_description
1 polymer ?
#
loop_
_entity_poly.entity_id
_entity_poly.type
_entity_poly.pdbx_seq_one_letter_code
_entity_poly.pdbx_strand_id
1 'polypeptide(L)'
;MSKYDRIEHLKSIHAHRKANTHQKVDEAIKRLIRANERINFNSVSNESGVTKATLYNNVDIRERIEKLRQQQSQVPTPKQAKREMNESNKGALIASLQRKNKKLEDENKQLRDQLKVAYADVYKKL
;
A
#
# COMPACT_ATOMS: atom_id res chain seq x y z
N MET A 1 42.41 -46.91 10.56
CA MET A 1 41.11 -46.34 10.96
C MET A 1 41.17 -44.84 10.71
N SER A 2 40.29 -44.30 9.86
CA SER A 2 40.32 -42.88 9.47
C SER A 2 40.16 -41.99 10.70
N LYS A 3 41.06 -41.02 10.87
CA LYS A 3 41.12 -40.10 12.00
C LYS A 3 39.92 -39.15 11.89
N TYR A 4 38.84 -39.45 12.61
CA TYR A 4 37.62 -38.65 12.61
C TYR A 4 37.92 -37.25 13.18
N ASP A 5 38.03 -36.26 12.29
CA ASP A 5 38.22 -34.87 12.67
C ASP A 5 36.86 -34.25 13.04
N ARG A 6 36.56 -34.31 14.34
CA ARG A 6 35.34 -33.75 14.93
C ARG A 6 35.19 -32.25 14.67
N ILE A 7 36.29 -31.51 14.56
CA ILE A 7 36.26 -30.06 14.38
C ILE A 7 35.80 -29.74 12.96
N GLU A 8 36.37 -30.40 11.95
CA GLU A 8 35.97 -30.24 10.56
C GLU A 8 34.53 -30.70 10.31
N HIS A 9 34.12 -31.80 10.94
CA HIS A 9 32.73 -32.27 10.86
C HIS A 9 31.74 -31.24 11.44
N LEU A 10 32.04 -30.63 12.59
CA LEU A 10 31.19 -29.60 13.18
C LEU A 10 31.11 -28.34 12.30
N LYS A 11 32.24 -27.87 11.76
CA LYS A 11 32.26 -26.74 10.82
C LYS A 11 31.38 -27.00 9.60
N SER A 12 31.45 -28.21 9.04
CA SER A 12 30.63 -28.62 7.90
C SER A 12 29.13 -28.59 8.23
N ILE A 13 28.71 -29.10 9.40
CA ILE A 13 27.31 -29.03 9.85
C ILE A 13 26.84 -27.58 9.97
N HIS A 14 27.65 -26.70 10.57
CA HIS A 14 27.29 -25.30 10.73
C HIS A 14 27.15 -24.58 9.38
N ALA A 15 28.07 -24.83 8.45
CA ALA A 15 28.01 -24.30 7.10
C ALA A 15 26.73 -24.77 6.37
N HIS A 16 26.42 -26.07 6.48
CA HIS A 16 25.21 -26.65 5.86
C HIS A 16 23.92 -26.06 6.44
N ARG A 17 23.84 -25.90 7.77
CA ARG A 17 22.70 -25.25 8.44
C ARG A 17 22.54 -23.80 8.01
N LYS A 18 23.64 -23.05 7.89
CA LYS A 18 23.62 -21.66 7.41
C LYS A 18 23.07 -21.62 5.98
N ALA A 19 23.61 -22.44 5.07
CA ALA A 19 23.18 -22.49 3.68
C ALA A 19 21.69 -22.86 3.55
N ASN A 20 21.23 -23.87 4.28
CA ASN A 20 19.82 -24.28 4.29
C ASN A 20 18.89 -23.15 4.76
N THR A 21 19.30 -22.41 5.80
CA THR A 21 18.55 -21.25 6.30
C THR A 21 18.40 -20.17 5.23
N HIS A 22 19.48 -19.83 4.52
CA HIS A 22 19.43 -18.88 3.41
C HIS A 22 18.51 -19.37 2.29
N GLN A 23 18.60 -20.64 1.91
CA GLN A 23 17.75 -21.22 0.86
C GLN A 23 16.26 -21.14 1.22
N LYS A 24 15.89 -21.47 2.46
CA LYS A 24 14.50 -21.37 2.93
C LYS A 24 13.96 -19.95 2.89
N VAL A 25 14.77 -18.98 3.32
CA VAL A 25 14.38 -17.57 3.29
C VAL A 25 14.23 -17.08 1.86
N ASP A 26 15.11 -17.50 0.95
CA ASP A 26 15.05 -17.12 -0.45
C ASP A 26 13.81 -17.68 -1.17
N GLU A 27 13.51 -18.96 -0.93
CA GLU A 27 12.28 -19.61 -1.37
C GLU A 27 11.04 -18.86 -0.88
N ALA A 28 11.00 -18.53 0.41
CA ALA A 28 9.89 -17.80 1.03
C ALA A 28 9.70 -16.41 0.43
N ILE A 29 10.78 -15.65 0.24
CA ILE A 29 10.73 -14.33 -0.40
C ILE A 29 10.18 -14.47 -1.83
N LYS A 30 10.63 -15.45 -2.62
CA LYS A 30 10.11 -15.69 -3.97
C LYS A 30 8.62 -15.99 -3.96
N ARG A 31 8.14 -16.80 -3.01
CA ARG A 31 6.70 -17.11 -2.86
C ARG A 31 5.89 -15.88 -2.49
N LEU A 32 6.35 -15.08 -1.53
CA LEU A 32 5.71 -13.84 -1.13
C LEU A 32 5.61 -12.84 -2.30
N ILE A 33 6.67 -12.72 -3.11
CA ILE A 33 6.64 -11.88 -4.32
C ILE A 33 5.59 -12.38 -5.31
N ARG A 34 5.54 -13.70 -5.59
CA ARG A 34 4.56 -14.30 -6.51
C ARG A 34 3.12 -14.16 -6.02
N ALA A 35 2.91 -14.24 -4.71
CA ALA A 35 1.62 -14.03 -4.07
C ALA A 35 1.24 -12.54 -3.94
N ASN A 36 2.14 -11.62 -4.32
CA ASN A 36 1.98 -10.18 -4.13
C ASN A 36 1.71 -9.79 -2.66
N GLU A 37 2.31 -10.54 -1.74
CA GLU A 37 2.19 -10.34 -0.30
C GLU A 37 3.25 -9.36 0.21
N ARG A 38 3.06 -8.86 1.44
CA ARG A 38 4.04 -7.95 2.06
C ARG A 38 5.31 -8.69 2.46
N ILE A 39 6.46 -8.17 2.09
CA ILE A 39 7.77 -8.69 2.51
C ILE A 39 8.20 -7.96 3.79
N ASN A 40 8.12 -8.65 4.92
CA ASN A 40 8.59 -8.17 6.23
C ASN A 40 9.04 -9.37 7.09
N PHE A 41 9.68 -9.10 8.24
CA PHE A 41 10.19 -10.16 9.11
C PHE A 41 9.11 -11.15 9.59
N ASN A 42 7.87 -10.70 9.78
CA ASN A 42 6.78 -11.58 10.19
C ASN A 42 6.35 -12.50 9.05
N SER A 43 6.11 -11.95 7.86
CA SER A 43 5.67 -12.73 6.71
C SER A 43 6.75 -13.71 6.24
N VAL A 44 8.01 -13.27 6.21
CA VAL A 44 9.14 -14.13 5.87
C VAL A 44 9.31 -15.25 6.91
N SER A 45 9.21 -14.95 8.21
CA SER A 45 9.33 -15.96 9.27
C SER A 45 8.23 -17.02 9.17
N ASN A 46 6.98 -16.58 8.94
CA ASN A 46 5.84 -17.49 8.78
C ASN A 46 5.97 -18.37 7.53
N GLU A 47 6.40 -17.80 6.40
CA GLU A 47 6.52 -18.51 5.13
C GLU A 47 7.74 -19.45 5.09
N SER A 48 8.89 -19.03 5.64
CA SER A 48 10.13 -19.81 5.60
C SER A 48 10.26 -20.82 6.75
N GLY A 49 9.42 -20.71 7.78
CA GLY A 49 9.52 -21.47 9.02
C GLY A 49 10.79 -21.16 9.83
N VAL A 50 11.46 -20.04 9.55
CA VAL A 50 12.67 -19.60 10.27
C VAL A 50 12.26 -18.58 11.33
N THR A 51 12.78 -18.73 12.54
CA THR A 51 12.42 -17.81 13.64
C THR A 51 12.90 -16.39 13.35
N LYS A 52 12.16 -15.38 13.81
CA LYS A 52 12.55 -13.97 13.67
C LYS A 52 13.93 -13.69 14.29
N ALA A 53 14.26 -14.33 15.41
CA ALA A 53 15.57 -14.20 16.02
C ALA A 53 16.69 -14.60 15.06
N THR A 54 16.53 -15.72 14.35
CA THR A 54 17.48 -16.15 13.31
C THR A 54 17.56 -15.16 12.15
N LEU A 55 16.43 -14.58 11.73
CA LEU A 55 16.41 -13.56 10.67
C LEU A 55 17.12 -12.26 11.07
N TYR A 56 16.98 -11.83 12.33
CA TYR A 56 17.66 -10.62 12.84
C TYR A 56 19.14 -10.83 13.09
N ASN A 57 19.53 -12.01 13.57
CA ASN A 57 20.92 -12.33 13.90
C ASN A 57 21.80 -12.52 12.66
N ASN A 58 21.19 -12.83 11.50
CA ASN A 58 21.91 -12.98 10.24
C ASN A 58 21.80 -11.68 9.43
N VAL A 59 22.88 -10.90 9.44
CA VAL A 59 22.94 -9.55 8.83
C VAL A 59 22.58 -9.58 7.35
N ASP A 60 23.11 -10.55 6.59
CA ASP A 60 22.85 -10.67 5.15
C ASP A 60 21.34 -10.87 4.85
N ILE A 61 20.68 -11.69 5.68
CA ILE A 61 19.23 -11.94 5.56
C ILE A 61 18.44 -10.69 5.94
N ARG A 62 18.84 -10.05 7.04
CA ARG A 62 18.19 -8.84 7.55
C ARG A 62 18.21 -7.73 6.50
N GLU A 63 19.39 -7.39 5.98
CA GLU A 63 19.56 -6.34 4.97
C GLU A 63 18.73 -6.61 3.72
N ARG A 64 18.68 -7.87 3.28
CA ARG A 64 17.88 -8.26 2.12
C ARG A 64 16.38 -8.06 2.35
N ILE A 65 15.86 -8.47 3.50
CA ILE A 65 14.44 -8.28 3.85
C ILE A 65 14.12 -6.78 3.95
N GLU A 66 14.99 -5.98 4.57
CA GLU A 66 14.80 -4.53 4.69
C GLU A 66 14.81 -3.84 3.33
N LYS A 67 15.76 -4.18 2.45
CA LYS A 67 15.84 -3.64 1.08
C LYS A 67 14.59 -3.96 0.26
N LEU A 68 14.15 -5.22 0.28
CA LEU A 68 12.94 -5.63 -0.44
C LEU A 68 11.68 -4.95 0.11
N ARG A 69 11.59 -4.80 1.44
CA ARG A 69 10.49 -4.06 2.08
C ARG A 69 10.47 -2.60 1.65
N GLN A 70 11.62 -1.93 1.59
CA GLN A 70 11.72 -0.56 1.11
C GLN A 70 11.31 -0.47 -0.36
N GLN A 71 11.80 -1.36 -1.21
CA GLN A 71 11.40 -1.40 -2.63
C GLN A 71 9.89 -1.56 -2.80
N GLN A 72 9.26 -2.45 -2.01
CA GLN A 72 7.81 -2.63 -2.04
C GLN A 72 7.04 -1.41 -1.53
N SER A 73 7.62 -0.59 -0.64
CA SER A 73 7.00 0.65 -0.16
C SER A 73 7.04 1.81 -1.15
N GLN A 74 8.05 1.82 -2.04
CA GLN A 74 8.21 2.87 -3.06
C GLN A 74 7.34 2.65 -4.29
N VAL A 75 6.84 1.43 -4.49
CA VAL A 75 5.90 1.12 -5.57
C VAL A 75 4.48 1.31 -5.02
N PRO A 76 3.67 2.24 -5.58
CA PRO A 76 2.27 2.38 -5.21
C PRO A 76 1.57 1.04 -5.37
N THR A 77 1.03 0.49 -4.28
CA THR A 77 0.27 -0.75 -4.36
C THR A 77 -0.90 -0.52 -5.34
N PRO A 78 -1.34 -1.51 -6.14
CA PRO A 78 -2.49 -1.32 -7.04
C PRO A 78 -3.76 -0.78 -6.34
N LYS A 79 -3.92 -1.07 -5.04
CA LYS A 79 -4.97 -0.48 -4.19
C LYS A 79 -4.76 1.02 -3.91
N GLN A 80 -3.52 1.47 -3.73
CA GLN A 80 -3.19 2.89 -3.55
C GLN A 80 -3.38 3.66 -4.85
N ALA A 81 -2.86 3.14 -5.98
CA ALA A 81 -3.07 3.74 -7.29
C ALA A 81 -4.57 3.89 -7.65
N LYS A 82 -5.39 2.87 -7.37
CA LYS A 82 -6.85 2.96 -7.55
C LYS A 82 -7.51 3.99 -6.62
N ARG A 83 -7.03 4.17 -5.40
CA ARG A 83 -7.56 5.17 -4.46
C ARG A 83 -7.21 6.58 -4.90
N GLU A 84 -5.97 6.82 -5.30
CA GLU A 84 -5.51 8.12 -5.81
C GLU A 84 -6.26 8.53 -7.08
N MET A 85 -6.46 7.61 -8.01
CA MET A 85 -7.26 7.85 -9.22
C MET A 85 -8.72 8.18 -8.87
N ASN A 86 -9.32 7.47 -7.90
CA ASN A 86 -10.68 7.76 -7.44
C ASN A 86 -10.80 9.11 -6.73
N GLU A 87 -9.80 9.52 -5.92
CA GLU A 87 -9.81 10.84 -5.29
C GLU A 87 -9.67 11.98 -6.28
N SER A 88 -8.82 11.82 -7.29
CA SER A 88 -8.71 12.79 -8.38
C SER A 88 -10.06 12.97 -9.11
N ASN A 89 -10.75 11.86 -9.39
CA ASN A 89 -12.08 11.88 -10.02
C ASN A 89 -13.16 12.52 -9.13
N LYS A 90 -13.10 12.33 -7.81
CA LYS A 90 -14.01 13.00 -6.87
C LYS A 90 -13.82 14.51 -6.87
N GLY A 91 -12.58 15.01 -6.93
CA GLY A 91 -12.29 16.44 -7.01
C GLY A 91 -12.94 17.11 -8.23
N ALA A 92 -12.82 16.49 -9.40
CA ALA A 92 -13.47 16.99 -10.62
C ALA A 92 -15.00 16.98 -10.52
N LEU A 93 -15.58 15.93 -9.92
CA LEU A 93 -17.02 15.83 -9.71
C LEU A 93 -17.54 16.89 -8.73
N ILE A 94 -16.82 17.11 -7.62
CA ILE A 94 -17.16 18.14 -6.62
C ILE A 94 -17.15 19.53 -7.27
N ALA A 95 -16.11 19.85 -8.05
CA ALA A 95 -16.01 21.14 -8.73
C ALA A 95 -17.17 21.35 -9.73
N SER A 96 -17.55 20.29 -10.47
CA SER A 96 -18.69 20.33 -11.39
C SER A 96 -20.01 20.58 -10.66
N LEU A 97 -20.25 19.86 -9.55
CA LEU A 97 -21.46 20.02 -8.74
C LEU A 97 -21.55 21.40 -8.10
N GLN A 98 -20.44 21.94 -7.60
CA GLN A 98 -20.38 23.30 -7.04
C GLN A 98 -20.75 24.36 -8.09
N ARG A 99 -20.24 24.24 -9.32
CA ARG A 99 -20.61 25.15 -10.43
C ARG A 99 -22.11 25.08 -10.74
N LYS A 100 -22.68 23.87 -10.75
CA LYS A 100 -24.11 23.67 -11.00
C LYS A 100 -24.97 24.28 -9.89
N ASN A 101 -24.61 24.06 -8.62
CA ASN A 101 -25.32 24.66 -7.49
C ASN A 101 -25.29 26.18 -7.54
N LYS A 102 -24.12 26.78 -7.79
CA LYS A 102 -24.00 28.24 -7.91
C LYS A 102 -24.92 28.78 -9.01
N LYS A 103 -24.95 28.13 -10.18
CA LYS A 103 -25.83 28.53 -11.28
C LYS A 103 -27.31 28.47 -10.87
N LEU A 104 -27.72 27.39 -10.20
CA LEU A 104 -29.09 27.23 -9.72
C LEU A 104 -29.46 28.27 -8.64
N GLU A 105 -28.54 28.61 -7.75
CA GLU A 105 -28.74 29.65 -6.74
C GLU A 105 -28.94 31.03 -7.38
N ASP A 106 -28.12 31.36 -8.39
CA ASP A 106 -28.22 32.61 -9.14
C ASP A 106 -29.56 32.70 -9.92
N GLU A 107 -29.95 31.62 -10.61
CA GLU A 107 -31.24 31.54 -11.31
C GLU A 107 -32.43 31.68 -10.35
N ASN A 108 -32.38 31.01 -9.20
CA ASN A 108 -33.44 31.09 -8.19
C ASN A 108 -33.57 32.51 -7.61
N LYS A 109 -32.44 33.19 -7.39
CA LYS A 109 -32.42 34.58 -6.96
C LYS A 109 -33.07 35.49 -8.00
N GLN A 110 -32.70 35.36 -9.28
CA GLN A 110 -33.28 36.15 -10.37
C GLN A 110 -34.79 35.94 -10.48
N LEU A 111 -35.25 34.69 -10.43
CA LEU A 111 -36.68 34.37 -10.48
C LEU A 111 -37.44 34.99 -9.30
N ARG A 112 -36.88 34.92 -8.08
CA ARG A 112 -37.49 35.55 -6.89
C ARG A 112 -37.59 37.07 -7.03
N ASP A 113 -36.58 37.72 -7.61
CA ASP A 113 -36.59 39.16 -7.81
C ASP A 113 -37.59 39.58 -8.89
N GLN A 114 -37.70 38.82 -9.99
CA GLN A 114 -38.76 39.01 -11.00
C GLN A 114 -40.16 38.87 -10.39
N LEU A 115 -40.35 37.87 -9.51
CA LEU A 115 -41.60 37.64 -8.79
C LEU A 115 -41.99 38.83 -7.90
N LYS A 116 -41.04 39.42 -7.18
CA LYS A 116 -41.29 40.62 -6.36
C LYS A 116 -41.77 41.80 -7.21
N VAL A 117 -41.13 42.04 -8.35
CA VAL A 117 -41.51 43.12 -9.28
C VAL A 117 -42.91 42.88 -9.81
N ALA A 118 -43.19 41.67 -10.29
CA ALA A 118 -44.52 41.32 -10.80
C ALA A 118 -45.62 41.48 -9.75
N TYR A 119 -45.39 41.06 -8.50
CA TYR A 119 -46.34 41.28 -7.41
C TYR A 119 -46.55 42.76 -7.09
N ALA A 120 -45.50 43.57 -7.09
CA ALA A 120 -45.63 45.01 -6.87
C ALA A 120 -46.48 45.69 -7.96
N ASP A 121 -46.34 45.26 -9.22
CA ASP A 121 -47.14 45.79 -10.33
C ASP A 121 -48.61 45.38 -10.26
N VAL A 122 -48.92 44.19 -9.73
CA VAL A 122 -50.30 43.76 -9.45
C VAL A 122 -50.91 44.63 -8.35
N TYR A 123 -50.19 44.88 -7.25
CA TYR A 123 -50.67 45.70 -6.14
C TYR A 123 -50.91 47.17 -6.51
N LYS A 124 -50.15 47.72 -7.47
CA LYS A 124 -50.35 49.08 -7.98
C LYS A 124 -51.60 49.25 -8.86
N LYS A 125 -52.15 48.15 -9.37
CA LYS A 125 -53.34 48.13 -10.24
C LYS A 125 -54.64 47.84 -9.48
N LEU A 126 -54.54 47.52 -8.19
CA LEU A 126 -55.66 47.51 -7.25
C LEU A 126 -55.93 48.94 -6.76
#